data_AF-A0A5C6CSM6-F1
#
_entry.id   AF-A0A5C6CSM6-F1
#
_cell.length_a   1.000
_cell.length_b   1.000
_cell.length_c   1.000
_cell.angle_alpha   90.00
_cell.angle_beta   90.00
_cell.angle_gamma   90.00
#
_symmetry.space_group_name_H-M   'P 1'
#
loop_
_entity.id
_entity.type
_entity.pdbx_description
1 polymer ?
#
loop_
_entity_poly.entity_id
_entity_poly.type
_entity_poly.pdbx_seq_one_letter_code
_entity_poly.pdbx_strand_id
1 'polypeptide(L)' 'MRKRKRKLTSAEKRARRERKEKYITVFVNGKQKRVPRPQLIDGLPVDEFVASNADPIWLHQNGMWEYLTPDDGE' A
#
# COMPACT_ATOMS: atom_id res chain seq x y z
N MET A 1 -20.48 9.71 36.72
CA MET A 1 -20.99 8.37 36.31
C MET A 1 -20.23 7.86 35.09
N ARG A 2 -19.76 6.60 35.11
CA ARG A 2 -19.08 5.99 33.97
C ARG A 2 -20.12 5.54 32.94
N LYS A 3 -20.09 6.10 31.72
CA LYS A 3 -21.07 5.79 30.67
C LYS A 3 -21.09 4.28 30.39
N ARG A 4 -22.29 3.65 30.41
CA ARG A 4 -22.46 2.24 30.02
C ARG A 4 -22.06 2.09 28.55
N LYS A 5 -21.09 1.23 28.27
CA LYS A 5 -20.67 0.91 26.90
C LYS A 5 -21.74 0.02 26.26
N ARG A 6 -22.39 0.49 25.19
CA ARG A 6 -23.31 -0.30 24.36
C ARG A 6 -22.52 -1.29 23.51
N LYS A 7 -23.13 -2.44 23.19
CA LYS A 7 -22.63 -3.34 22.14
C LYS A 7 -22.75 -2.66 20.76
N LEU A 8 -21.83 -3.02 19.86
CA LEU A 8 -21.85 -2.56 18.47
C LEU A 8 -22.94 -3.29 17.67
N THR A 9 -23.61 -2.58 16.77
CA THR A 9 -24.54 -3.15 15.79
C THR A 9 -23.81 -3.95 14.71
N SER A 10 -24.53 -4.73 13.92
CA SER A 10 -23.97 -5.45 12.77
C SER A 10 -23.36 -4.50 11.74
N ALA A 11 -24.05 -3.39 11.44
CA ALA A 11 -23.56 -2.35 10.51
C ALA A 11 -22.26 -1.71 11.01
N GLU A 12 -22.17 -1.39 12.31
CA GLU A 12 -20.95 -0.82 12.91
C GLU A 12 -19.78 -1.82 12.85
N LYS A 13 -20.05 -3.11 13.07
CA LYS A 13 -19.03 -4.17 12.93
C LYS A 13 -18.53 -4.30 11.49
N ARG A 14 -19.43 -4.24 10.50
CA ARG A 14 -19.09 -4.29 9.07
C ARG A 14 -18.22 -3.09 8.67
N ALA A 15 -18.63 -1.87 9.04
CA ALA A 15 -17.86 -0.66 8.77
C ALA A 15 -16.46 -0.71 9.44
N ARG A 16 -16.35 -1.31 10.63
CA ARG A 16 -15.04 -1.51 11.28
C ARG A 16 -14.15 -2.47 10.47
N ARG A 17 -14.71 -3.54 9.90
CA ARG A 17 -13.97 -4.49 9.06
C ARG A 17 -13.49 -3.83 7.76
N GLU A 18 -14.37 -3.15 7.06
CA GLU A 18 -14.02 -2.43 5.81
C GLU A 18 -12.92 -1.38 6.05
N ARG A 19 -12.94 -0.68 7.18
CA ARG A 19 -11.87 0.26 7.55
C ARG A 19 -10.53 -0.42 7.79
N LYS A 20 -10.52 -1.63 8.37
CA LYS A 20 -9.30 -2.40 8.64
C LYS A 20 -8.70 -3.01 7.37
N GLU A 21 -9.54 -3.36 6.41
CA GLU A 21 -9.12 -3.85 5.10
C GLU A 21 -8.48 -2.71 4.29
N LYS A 22 -9.11 -1.53 4.26
CA LYS A 22 -8.65 -0.40 3.45
C LYS A 22 -7.49 0.41 4.06
N TYR A 23 -7.38 0.45 5.38
CA TYR A 23 -6.43 1.33 6.07
C TYR A 23 -5.64 0.59 7.14
N ILE A 24 -4.38 1.00 7.30
CA ILE A 24 -3.52 0.63 8.41
C ILE A 24 -3.17 1.86 9.24
N THR A 25 -2.80 1.64 10.48
CA THR A 25 -2.36 2.72 11.37
C THR A 25 -0.88 2.58 11.60
N VAL A 26 -0.12 3.59 11.21
CA VAL A 26 1.34 3.64 11.30
C VAL A 26 1.76 4.77 12.22
N PHE A 27 2.94 4.65 12.81
CA PHE A 27 3.56 5.75 13.56
C PHE A 27 4.56 6.46 12.66
N VAL A 28 4.30 7.73 12.39
CA VAL A 28 5.20 8.59 11.60
C VAL A 28 5.58 9.77 12.48
N ASN A 29 6.87 9.92 12.76
CA ASN A 29 7.43 11.00 13.59
C ASN A 29 6.73 11.13 14.96
N GLY A 30 6.55 10.00 15.65
CA GLY A 30 5.89 9.95 16.96
C GLY A 30 4.37 10.17 16.95
N LYS A 31 3.76 10.37 15.77
CA LYS A 31 2.31 10.55 15.62
C LYS A 31 1.67 9.31 15.01
N GLN A 32 0.56 8.87 15.62
CA GLN A 32 -0.26 7.79 15.08
C GLN A 32 -1.10 8.31 13.91
N LYS A 33 -0.84 7.83 12.69
CA LYS A 33 -1.53 8.25 11.46
C LYS A 33 -2.21 7.05 10.79
N ARG A 34 -3.44 7.24 10.32
CA ARG A 34 -4.11 6.27 9.43
C ARG A 34 -3.72 6.52 7.99
N VAL A 35 -3.19 5.51 7.34
CA VAL A 35 -2.78 5.54 5.92
C VAL A 35 -3.48 4.43 5.15
N PRO A 36 -3.75 4.60 3.84
CA PRO A 36 -4.20 3.51 2.99
C PRO A 36 -3.27 2.30 3.10
N ARG A 37 -3.83 1.09 3.09
CA ARG A 37 -3.01 -0.13 3.10
C ARG A 37 -2.25 -0.22 1.77
N PRO A 38 -0.92 -0.42 1.77
CA PRO A 38 -0.17 -0.60 0.54
C PRO A 38 -0.70 -1.83 -0.20
N GLN A 39 -0.76 -1.75 -1.53
CA GLN A 39 -1.18 -2.86 -2.36
C GLN A 39 -0.04 -3.89 -2.38
N LEU A 40 -0.37 -5.15 -2.11
CA LEU A 40 0.56 -6.27 -2.13
C LEU A 40 0.02 -7.29 -3.12
N ILE A 41 0.88 -7.78 -4.03
CA ILE A 41 0.60 -8.89 -4.95
C ILE A 41 1.42 -10.08 -4.45
N ASP A 42 0.76 -11.19 -4.12
CA ASP A 42 1.39 -12.39 -3.55
C ASP A 42 2.29 -12.13 -2.32
N GLY A 43 1.97 -11.09 -1.55
CA GLY A 43 2.73 -10.69 -0.37
C GLY A 43 3.92 -9.77 -0.66
N LEU A 44 4.22 -9.49 -1.92
CA LEU A 44 5.24 -8.53 -2.35
C LEU A 44 4.61 -7.16 -2.64
N PRO A 45 5.32 -6.05 -2.39
CA PRO A 45 4.97 -4.74 -2.95
C PRO A 45 4.76 -4.83 -4.46
N VAL A 46 3.79 -4.07 -4.99
CA VAL A 46 3.52 -4.04 -6.44
C VAL A 46 4.79 -3.75 -7.24
N ASP A 47 5.60 -2.80 -6.78
CA ASP A 47 6.83 -2.40 -7.48
C ASP A 47 7.84 -3.55 -7.57
N GLU A 48 8.02 -4.32 -6.50
CA GLU A 48 8.89 -5.50 -6.47
C GLU A 48 8.35 -6.64 -7.33
N PHE A 49 7.04 -6.84 -7.30
CA PHE A 49 6.37 -7.83 -8.14
C PHE A 49 6.56 -7.50 -9.63
N VAL A 50 6.38 -6.23 -10.00
CA VAL A 50 6.57 -5.74 -11.37
C VAL A 50 8.03 -5.91 -11.80
N ALA A 51 9.00 -5.47 -10.98
CA ALA A 51 10.42 -5.59 -11.33
C ALA A 51 10.86 -7.05 -11.54
N SER A 52 10.27 -8.00 -10.81
CA SER A 52 10.64 -9.43 -10.90
C SER A 52 9.95 -10.18 -12.04
N ASN A 53 8.77 -9.74 -12.49
CA ASN A 53 7.92 -10.51 -13.41
C ASN A 53 7.60 -9.81 -14.73
N ALA A 54 7.79 -8.49 -14.86
CA ALA A 54 7.41 -7.76 -16.05
C ALA A 54 8.34 -8.08 -17.23
N ASP A 55 7.75 -8.25 -18.41
CA ASP A 55 8.51 -8.38 -19.65
C ASP A 55 8.94 -6.99 -20.18
N PRO A 56 9.96 -6.91 -21.04
CA PRO A 56 10.43 -5.64 -21.59
C PRO A 56 9.34 -4.85 -22.35
N ILE A 57 8.38 -5.55 -22.96
CA ILE A 57 7.26 -4.93 -23.68
C ILE A 57 6.34 -4.21 -22.68
N TRP A 58 5.96 -4.85 -21.59
CA TRP A 58 5.13 -4.24 -20.56
C TRP A 58 5.84 -3.06 -19.90
N LEU A 59 7.14 -3.19 -19.59
CA LEU A 59 7.92 -2.08 -19.03
C LEU A 59 7.96 -0.88 -19.98
N HIS A 60 8.13 -1.12 -21.28
CA HIS A 60 8.11 -0.06 -22.29
C HIS A 60 6.75 0.64 -22.37
N GLN A 61 5.65 -0.12 -22.42
CA GLN A 61 4.29 0.42 -22.49
C GLN A 61 3.91 1.25 -21.25
N ASN A 62 4.42 0.89 -20.08
CA ASN A 62 4.17 1.60 -18.82
C ASN A 62 5.21 2.70 -18.53
N GLY A 63 6.17 2.94 -19.44
CA GLY A 63 7.20 3.98 -19.25
C GLY A 63 8.17 3.69 -18.11
N MET A 64 8.32 2.42 -17.72
CA MET A 64 9.15 1.96 -16.60
C MET A 64 10.56 1.55 -17.07
N TRP A 65 11.09 2.24 -18.07
CA TRP A 65 12.42 2.01 -18.64
C TRP A 65 13.33 3.19 -18.35
N GLU A 66 14.62 2.91 -18.15
CA GLU A 66 15.63 3.94 -17.92
C GLU A 66 16.51 4.09 -19.17
N TYR A 67 16.94 5.31 -19.47
CA TYR A 67 17.93 5.54 -20.52
C TYR A 67 19.30 5.11 -20.00
N LEU A 68 20.01 4.31 -20.80
CA LEU A 68 21.45 4.13 -20.59
C LEU A 68 22.12 5.46 -20.91
N THR A 69 22.63 6.16 -19.89
CA THR A 69 23.55 7.26 -20.13
C THR A 69 24.83 6.65 -20.72
N PRO A 70 25.39 7.23 -21.80
CA PRO A 70 26.72 6.85 -22.24
C PRO A 70 27.68 7.04 -21.06
N ASP A 71 28.59 6.09 -20.89
CA ASP A 71 29.70 6.24 -19.95
C ASP A 71 30.55 7.38 -20.50
N ASP A 72 30.43 8.56 -19.90
CA ASP A 72 31.25 9.72 -20.23
C ASP A 72 32.67 9.40 -19.76
N GLY A 73 33.37 8.58 -20.56
CA GLY A 73 34.73 8.16 -20.28
C GLY A 73 35.64 9.38 -20.22
N GLU A 74 36.08 9.72 -19.01
CA GLU A 74 37.27 10.55 -18.77
C GLU A 74 38.57 9.79 -19.07
#